data_AF-A0A1G2NDY6-F1
#
_entry.id   AF-A0A1G2NDY6-F1
#
_cell.length_a   1.000
_cell.length_b   1.000
_cell.length_c   1.000
_cell.angle_alpha   90.00
_cell.angle_beta   90.00
_cell.angle_gamma   90.00
#
_symmetry.space_group_name_H-M   'P 1'
#
loop_
_entity.id
_entity.type
_entity.pdbx_description
1 polymer ?
#
loop_
_entity_poly.entity_id
_entity_poly.type
_entity_poly.pdbx_seq_one_letter_code
_entity_poly.pdbx_strand_id
1 'polypeptide(L)' 'MKANEVDVADAVRIIRGDWTNQVGTVTHKSELLSVSGEQQKALLTIRLETFPKSIQKNNFDIEKIASAQ' A
#
# COMPACT_ATOMS: atom_id res chain seq x y z
N MET A 1 12.36 8.85 -3.17
CA MET A 1 11.62 7.86 -3.98
C MET A 1 10.28 8.44 -4.38
N LYS A 2 9.86 8.32 -5.64
CA LYS A 2 8.53 8.78 -6.05
C LYS A 2 7.52 7.72 -5.64
N ALA A 3 6.40 8.13 -5.04
CA ALA A 3 5.34 7.22 -4.59
C ALA A 3 4.83 6.27 -5.71
N ASN A 4 5.06 6.59 -6.98
CA ASN A 4 4.64 5.79 -8.13
C ASN A 4 5.52 4.56 -8.44
N GLU A 5 6.64 4.36 -7.75
CA GLU A 5 7.58 3.24 -7.98
C GLU A 5 7.30 1.99 -7.13
N VAL A 6 6.20 1.95 -6.40
CA VAL A 6 5.84 0.77 -5.61
C VAL A 6 5.25 -0.31 -6.52
N ASP A 7 5.89 -1.46 -6.57
CA ASP A 7 5.50 -2.64 -7.34
C ASP A 7 5.03 -3.81 -6.47
N VAL A 8 4.44 -4.82 -7.12
CA VAL A 8 4.06 -6.06 -6.44
C VAL A 8 5.32 -6.77 -5.96
N ALA A 9 5.26 -7.34 -4.76
CA ALA A 9 6.37 -7.92 -3.98
C ALA A 9 7.28 -6.91 -3.26
N ASP A 10 7.06 -5.60 -3.41
CA ASP A 10 7.81 -4.62 -2.63
C ASP A 10 7.43 -4.63 -1.16
N ALA A 11 8.43 -4.43 -0.30
CA ALA A 11 8.24 -4.16 1.11
C ALA A 11 7.91 -2.67 1.30
N VAL A 12 6.78 -2.42 1.95
CA VAL A 12 6.26 -1.07 2.20
C VAL A 12 5.87 -0.92 3.66
N ARG A 13 6.11 0.28 4.20
CA ARG A 13 5.68 0.68 5.53
C ARG A 13 4.40 1.48 5.42
N ILE A 14 3.42 1.14 6.23
CA ILE A 14 2.19 1.93 6.36
C ILE A 14 2.51 3.15 7.24
N ILE A 15 2.31 4.36 6.71
CA ILE A 15 2.64 5.62 7.39
C ILE A 15 1.40 6.37 7.89
N ARG A 16 0.20 5.95 7.47
CA ARG A 16 -1.07 6.58 7.88
C ARG A 16 -2.22 5.57 7.88
N GLY A 17 -3.04 5.58 8.93
CA GLY A 17 -4.24 4.76 9.08
C GLY A 17 -4.07 3.59 10.04
N ASP A 18 -4.93 2.58 9.92
CA ASP A 18 -4.78 1.35 10.68
C ASP A 18 -3.47 0.64 10.29
N TRP A 19 -2.79 0.02 11.26
CA TRP A 19 -1.48 -0.63 11.08
C TRP A 19 -0.34 0.32 10.72
N THR A 20 -0.44 1.61 11.09
CA THR A 20 0.69 2.56 11.00
C THR A 20 1.95 1.98 11.66
N ASN A 21 3.10 2.22 11.03
CA ASN A 21 4.43 1.69 11.33
C ASN A 21 4.63 0.19 11.07
N GLN A 22 3.62 -0.54 10.60
CA GLN A 22 3.80 -1.93 10.18
C GLN A 22 4.45 -1.99 8.78
N VAL A 23 5.32 -2.97 8.60
CA VAL A 23 5.95 -3.28 7.31
C VAL A 23 5.30 -4.53 6.75
N GLY A 24 4.83 -4.44 5.50
CA GLY A 24 4.22 -5.54 4.78
C GLY A 24 4.66 -5.58 3.33
N THR A 25 4.21 -6.61 2.63
CA THR A 25 4.53 -6.83 1.23
C THR A 25 3.33 -6.49 0.35
N VAL A 26 3.53 -5.72 -0.71
CA VAL A 26 2.49 -5.46 -1.70
C VAL A 26 2.19 -6.75 -2.47
N THR A 27 0.94 -7.17 -2.46
CA THR A 27 0.48 -8.38 -3.16
C THR A 27 -0.39 -8.07 -4.37
N HIS A 28 -0.94 -6.87 -4.45
CA HIS A 28 -1.76 -6.42 -5.56
C HIS A 28 -1.73 -4.90 -5.68
N LYS A 29 -1.81 -4.38 -6.90
CA LYS A 29 -1.86 -2.95 -7.23
C LYS A 29 -3.01 -2.73 -8.20
N SER A 30 -3.92 -1.85 -7.83
CA SER A 30 -5.07 -1.44 -8.65
C SER A 30 -4.99 0.06 -8.88
N GLU A 31 -4.89 0.46 -10.14
CA GLU A 31 -4.95 1.88 -10.51
C GLU A 31 -6.40 2.33 -10.48
N LEU A 32 -6.68 3.38 -9.70
CA LEU A 32 -8.02 3.93 -9.63
C LEU A 32 -8.21 4.88 -10.82
N LEU A 33 -9.41 4.82 -11.41
CA LEU A 33 -9.79 5.71 -12.51
C LEU A 33 -9.54 7.16 -12.11
N SER A 34 -8.75 7.86 -12.92
CA SER A 34 -8.44 9.26 -12.69
C SER A 34 -9.70 10.09 -12.92
N VAL A 35 -10.19 10.77 -11.89
CA VAL A 35 -11.21 11.80 -12.05
C VAL A 35 -10.50 13.08 -12.53
N SER A 36 -11.02 13.72 -13.58
CA SER A 36 -10.39 14.89 -14.19
C SER A 36 -10.08 15.98 -13.14
N GLY A 37 -8.80 16.31 -12.98
CA GLY A 37 -8.31 17.29 -12.00
C GLY A 37 -7.71 16.71 -10.72
N GLU A 38 -7.80 15.40 -10.46
CA GLU A 38 -7.11 14.75 -9.34
C GLU A 38 -5.80 14.05 -9.77
N GLN A 39 -4.84 13.95 -8.84
CA GLN A 39 -3.69 13.06 -9.01
C GLN A 39 -4.17 11.61 -9.12
N GLN A 40 -3.56 10.83 -10.02
CA GLN A 40 -3.87 9.42 -10.21
C GLN A 40 -3.62 8.67 -8.88
N LYS A 41 -4.71 8.14 -8.31
CA LYS A 41 -4.65 7.35 -7.06
C LYS A 41 -4.46 5.88 -7.42
N ALA A 42 -3.69 5.17 -6.60
CA ALA A 42 -3.55 3.72 -6.69
C ALA A 42 -3.87 3.10 -5.33
N LEU A 43 -4.57 1.97 -5.37
CA LEU A 43 -4.90 1.15 -4.21
C LEU A 43 -3.99 -0.08 -4.17
N LEU A 44 -3.34 -0.31 -3.05
CA LEU A 44 -2.38 -1.38 -2.86
C LEU A 44 -2.90 -2.37 -1.81
N THR A 45 -2.93 -3.64 -2.15
CA THR A 45 -3.24 -4.71 -1.17
C THR A 45 -1.95 -5.15 -0.52
N ILE A 46 -1.80 -4.86 0.78
CA ILE A 46 -0.60 -5.18 1.56
C ILE A 46 -0.87 -6.40 2.42
N ARG A 47 0.08 -7.33 2.44
CA ARG A 47 0.10 -8.48 3.36
C ARG A 47 1.09 -8.23 4.51
N LEU A 48 0.63 -8.40 5.73
CA LEU A 48 1.44 -8.37 6.96
C LEU A 48 1.58 -9.79 7.51
N GLU A 49 2.77 -10.37 7.45
CA GLU A 49 3.00 -11.75 7.89
C GLU A 49 2.89 -11.94 9.40
N THR A 50 2.99 -10.85 10.17
CA THR A 50 2.87 -10.85 11.63
C THR A 50 1.42 -11.01 12.12
N PHE A 51 0.43 -10.85 11.23
CA PHE A 51 -0.98 -10.87 11.58
C PHE A 51 -1.63 -12.24 11.30
N PRO A 52 -2.68 -12.63 12.04
CA PRO A 52 -3.46 -13.82 11.75
C PRO A 52 -4.04 -13.80 10.33
N LYS A 53 -4.16 -14.97 9.68
CA LYS A 53 -4.62 -15.10 8.28
C LYS A 53 -5.95 -14.39 7.98
N SER A 54 -6.83 -14.26 8.96
CA SER A 54 -8.13 -13.57 8.85
C SER A 54 -8.01 -12.06 8.63
N ILE A 55 -6.92 -11.43 9.11
CA ILE A 55 -6.70 -9.98 9.04
C ILE A 55 -5.31 -9.64 8.49
N GLN A 56 -4.60 -10.58 7.86
CA GLN A 56 -3.24 -10.34 7.36
C GLN A 56 -3.18 -9.47 6.10
N LYS A 57 -4.31 -9.17 5.45
CA LYS A 57 -4.37 -8.37 4.22
C LYS A 57 -5.30 -7.18 4.41
N ASN A 58 -4.88 -6.02 3.91
CA ASN A 58 -5.76 -4.86 3.80
C ASN A 58 -5.33 -3.97 2.62
N ASN A 59 -6.25 -3.13 2.18
CA ASN A 59 -6.06 -2.22 1.07
C ASN A 59 -5.72 -0.82 1.59
N PHE A 60 -4.66 -0.23 1.05
CA PHE A 60 -4.21 1.12 1.39
C PHE A 60 -4.00 1.94 0.13
N ASP A 61 -4.36 3.22 0.21
CA ASP A 61 -4.00 4.18 -0.83
C ASP A 61 -2.47 4.34 -0.85
N ILE A 62 -1.91 4.53 -2.03
CA ILE A 62 -0.45 4.69 -2.21
C ILE A 62 0.14 5.85 -1.39
N GLU A 63 -0.66 6.89 -1.12
CA GLU A 63 -0.28 8.03 -0.28
C GLU A 63 -0.15 7.69 1.21
N LYS A 64 -0.75 6.57 1.65
CA LYS A 64 -0.73 6.10 3.05
C LYS A 64 0.44 5.17 3.33
N ILE A 65 1.30 4.92 2.34
CA ILE A 65 2.43 4.00 2.46
C ILE A 65 3.73 4.69 2.03
N ALA A 66 4.85 4.15 2.51
CA ALA A 66 6.19 4.53 2.09
C ALA A 66 7.01 3.27 1.76
N SER A 67 8.01 3.39 0.90
CA SER A 67 8.97 2.30 0.68
C SER A 67 9.70 1.99 1.99
N ALA A 68 9.82 0.70 2.34
CA ALA A 68 10.38 0.26 3.63
C ALA A 68 11.92 0.14 3.64
N GLN A 69 12.62 0.92 2.80
CA GLN A 69 14.09 0.90 2.69
C GLN A 69 14.82 0.97 4.04
#